data_AF-A0A2M8A5Q8-F1
#
_entry.id   AF-A0A2M8A5Q8-F1
#
_cell.length_a   1.000
_cell.length_b   1.000
_cell.length_c   1.000
_cell.angle_alpha   90.00
_cell.angle_beta   90.00
_cell.angle_gamma   90.00
#
_symmetry.space_group_name_H-M   'P 1'
#
loop_
_entity.id
_entity.type
_entity.pdbx_description
1 polymer ?
#
loop_
_entity_poly.entity_id
_entity_poly.type
_entity_poly.pdbx_seq_one_letter_code
_entity_poly.pdbx_strand_id
1 'polypeptide(L)'
;FFGDAHLIYKLGNFKADFYGIYNAEVSFNNLAPSEIEKPYLYDKDENGNPFAPSWHTLNLRTQYRFNKYFSISADIENLTDRRYRPYSSGITAAGLNFIFSVRASL
;
A
#
# COMPACT_ATOMS: atom_id res chain seq x y z
N PHE A 1 1.44 6.49 12.71
CA PHE A 1 0.58 7.32 11.85
C PHE A 1 0.44 6.62 10.50
N PHE A 2 -0.74 6.59 9.92
CA PHE A 2 -0.99 6.04 8.58
C PHE A 2 -1.53 7.14 7.69
N GLY A 3 -1.12 7.17 6.43
CA GLY A 3 -1.70 8.09 5.47
C GLY A 3 -1.43 7.70 4.03
N ASP A 4 -2.13 8.39 3.14
CA ASP A 4 -1.96 8.29 1.70
C ASP A 4 -1.88 9.68 1.08
N ALA A 5 -1.21 9.76 -0.06
CA ALA A 5 -1.07 10.98 -0.84
C ALA A 5 -1.29 10.65 -2.31
N HIS A 6 -2.07 11.48 -2.99
CA HIS A 6 -2.53 11.24 -4.35
C HIS A 6 -2.20 12.42 -5.27
N LEU A 7 -1.65 12.12 -6.44
CA LEU A 7 -1.50 13.04 -7.56
C LEU A 7 -2.37 12.55 -8.72
N ILE A 8 -3.49 13.24 -8.94
CA ILE A 8 -4.51 12.82 -9.92
C ILE A 8 -4.46 13.73 -11.15
N TYR A 9 -4.21 13.12 -12.31
CA TYR A 9 -4.30 13.77 -13.61
C TYR A 9 -5.55 13.28 -14.36
N LYS A 10 -6.28 14.22 -14.99
CA LYS A 10 -7.46 13.93 -15.81
C LYS A 10 -7.37 14.69 -17.12
N LEU A 11 -7.48 13.98 -18.24
CA LEU A 11 -7.52 14.56 -19.58
C LEU A 11 -8.57 13.84 -20.42
N GLY A 12 -9.70 14.51 -20.65
CA GLY A 12 -10.83 13.93 -21.38
C GLY A 12 -11.27 12.60 -20.77
N ASN A 13 -11.10 11.53 -21.55
CA ASN A 13 -11.46 10.16 -21.18
C ASN A 13 -10.38 9.40 -20.40
N PHE A 14 -9.21 9.99 -20.21
CA PHE A 14 -8.08 9.40 -19.50
C PHE A 14 -7.96 9.95 -18.08
N LYS A 15 -7.70 9.07 -17.12
CA LYS A 15 -7.36 9.40 -15.74
C LYS A 15 -6.10 8.61 -15.33
N ALA A 16 -5.15 9.29 -14.71
CA ALA A 16 -4.03 8.68 -14.01
C ALA A 16 -4.02 9.15 -12.55
N ASP A 17 -3.68 8.25 -11.65
CA ASP A 17 -3.59 8.49 -10.21
C ASP A 17 -2.27 7.86 -9.73
N PHE A 18 -1.28 8.70 -9.47
CA PHE A 18 -0.03 8.27 -8.86
C PHE A 18 -0.13 8.53 -7.35
N TYR A 19 -0.03 7.48 -6.56
CA TYR A 19 -0.31 7.57 -5.14
C TYR A 19 0.67 6.77 -4.28
N GLY A 20 0.98 7.35 -3.13
CA GLY A 20 1.79 6.72 -2.10
C GLY A 20 0.95 6.39 -0.88
N ILE A 21 1.15 5.21 -0.31
CA ILE A 21 0.62 4.84 1.00
C ILE A 21 1.80 4.73 1.94
N TYR A 22 1.69 5.24 3.16
CA TYR A 22 2.73 5.11 4.16
C TYR A 22 2.17 4.73 5.52
N ASN A 23 3.01 4.04 6.28
CA ASN A 23 2.79 3.78 7.69
C ASN A 23 4.08 4.09 8.45
N ALA A 24 3.97 4.94 9.45
CA ALA A 24 5.08 5.28 10.32
C ALA A 24 5.41 4.11 11.25
N GLU A 25 6.62 4.14 11.77
CA GLU A 25 7.08 3.16 12.75
C GLU A 25 6.18 3.15 14.00
N VAL A 26 5.99 1.96 14.57
CA VAL A 26 5.47 1.79 15.93
C VAL A 26 6.61 1.29 16.81
N SER A 27 7.23 2.21 17.54
CA SER A 27 8.30 1.93 18.51
C SER A 27 7.82 0.97 19.59
N PHE A 28 8.74 0.23 20.22
CA PHE A 28 8.45 -0.69 21.32
C PHE A 28 7.49 -0.13 22.39
N ASN A 29 7.75 1.09 22.88
CA ASN A 29 6.94 1.75 23.92
C ASN A 29 5.49 2.04 23.51
N ASN A 30 5.21 2.05 22.21
CA ASN A 30 3.89 2.31 21.62
C ASN A 30 3.23 1.03 21.08
N LEU A 31 3.90 -0.12 21.17
CA LEU A 31 3.29 -1.40 20.82
C LEU A 31 2.18 -1.73 21.83
N ALA A 32 1.11 -2.34 21.33
CA ALA A 32 0.11 -2.93 22.22
C ALA A 32 0.76 -4.08 23.02
N PRO A 33 0.38 -4.29 24.30
CA PRO A 33 0.94 -5.39 25.10
C PRO A 33 0.87 -6.75 24.43
N SER A 34 -0.22 -7.05 23.71
CA SER A 34 -0.40 -8.30 22.96
C SER A 34 0.55 -8.46 21.77
N GLU A 35 1.08 -7.36 21.24
CA GLU A 35 2.04 -7.37 20.12
C GLU A 35 3.48 -7.50 20.64
N ILE A 36 3.76 -7.01 21.86
CA ILE A 36 5.03 -7.26 22.57
C ILE A 36 5.23 -8.77 22.81
N GLU A 37 4.15 -9.50 23.11
CA GLU A 37 4.16 -10.96 23.29
C GLU A 37 4.36 -11.76 21.97
N LYS A 38 4.40 -11.08 20.82
CA LYS A 38 4.63 -11.67 19.49
C LYS A 38 5.90 -11.11 18.83
N PRO A 39 7.07 -11.15 19.47
CA PRO A 39 8.28 -10.51 18.96
C PRO A 39 8.76 -11.11 17.63
N TYR A 40 8.36 -12.34 17.29
CA TYR A 40 8.66 -12.98 16.01
C TYR A 40 7.97 -12.33 14.80
N LEU A 41 6.96 -11.46 15.04
CA LEU A 41 6.29 -10.70 13.99
C LEU A 41 6.99 -9.37 13.66
N TYR A 42 7.87 -8.92 14.54
CA TYR A 42 8.43 -7.58 14.56
C TYR A 42 9.94 -7.60 14.40
N ASP A 43 10.51 -6.47 13.97
CA ASP A 43 11.96 -6.31 13.91
C ASP A 43 12.49 -5.88 15.28
N LYS A 44 13.81 -5.95 15.50
CA LYS A 44 14.44 -5.60 16.77
C LYS A 44 15.17 -4.26 16.69
N ASP A 45 14.96 -3.41 17.68
CA ASP A 45 15.73 -2.19 17.85
C ASP A 45 17.17 -2.48 18.35
N GLU A 46 17.97 -1.43 18.54
CA GLU A 46 19.36 -1.54 19.04
C GLU A 46 19.47 -2.20 20.42
N ASN A 47 18.39 -2.15 21.22
CA ASN A 47 18.30 -2.76 22.54
C ASN A 47 17.71 -4.18 22.51
N GLY A 48 17.35 -4.68 21.32
CA GLY A 48 16.74 -5.99 21.11
C GLY A 48 15.22 -6.03 21.33
N ASN A 49 14.56 -4.88 21.55
CA ASN A 49 13.11 -4.81 21.76
C ASN A 49 12.36 -4.88 20.42
N PRO A 50 11.18 -5.55 20.37
CA PRO A 50 10.39 -5.59 19.15
C PRO A 50 9.83 -4.21 18.81
N PHE A 51 9.82 -3.86 17.52
CA PHE A 51 9.14 -2.68 17.00
C PHE A 51 8.57 -2.97 15.60
N ALA A 52 7.55 -2.22 15.19
CA ALA A 52 6.99 -2.33 13.85
C ALA A 52 7.63 -1.28 12.93
N PRO A 53 8.45 -1.68 11.94
CA PRO A 53 9.14 -0.73 11.07
C PRO A 53 8.17 0.11 10.24
N SER A 54 8.58 1.33 9.94
CA SER A 54 7.89 2.14 8.93
C SER A 54 7.99 1.51 7.54
N TRP A 55 6.98 1.77 6.70
CA TRP A 55 6.99 1.35 5.30
C TRP A 55 6.19 2.33 4.45
N HIS A 56 6.43 2.29 3.15
CA HIS A 56 5.64 2.99 2.16
C HIS A 56 5.59 2.21 0.85
N THR A 57 4.53 2.43 0.07
CA THR A 57 4.40 1.94 -1.30
C THR A 57 4.20 3.12 -2.25
N LEU A 58 4.65 2.97 -3.48
CA LEU A 58 4.34 3.86 -4.59
C LEU A 58 3.53 3.08 -5.61
N ASN A 59 2.44 3.65 -6.07
CA ASN A 59 1.45 2.97 -6.88
C ASN A 59 1.00 3.88 -8.02
N LEU A 60 0.59 3.27 -9.13
CA LEU A 60 0.07 3.96 -10.29
C LEU A 60 -1.20 3.27 -10.76
N ARG A 61 -2.31 4.01 -10.79
CA ARG A 61 -3.58 3.58 -11.34
C ARG A 61 -3.89 4.39 -12.60
N THR A 62 -4.23 3.71 -13.68
CA THR A 62 -4.66 4.35 -14.93
C THR A 62 -6.02 3.82 -15.36
N GLN A 63 -6.84 4.71 -15.91
CA GLN A 63 -8.15 4.37 -16.41
C GLN A 63 -8.39 5.10 -17.73
N TYR A 64 -8.93 4.36 -18.72
CA TYR A 64 -9.40 4.94 -19.95
C TYR A 64 -10.87 4.57 -20.17
N ARG A 65 -11.70 5.59 -20.41
CA ARG A 65 -13.13 5.43 -20.68
C ARG A 65 -13.40 5.57 -22.16
N PHE A 66 -13.72 4.49 -22.85
CA PHE A 66 -14.04 4.54 -24.27
C PHE A 66 -15.38 5.25 -24.52
N ASN A 67 -16.38 4.96 -23.69
CA ASN A 67 -17.68 5.62 -23.72
C ASN A 67 -18.36 5.47 -22.34
N LYS A 68 -19.62 5.91 -22.21
CA LYS A 68 -20.36 5.83 -20.94
C LYS A 68 -20.64 4.40 -20.45
N TYR A 69 -20.49 3.40 -21.31
CA TYR A 69 -20.77 1.99 -21.03
C TYR A 69 -19.51 1.15 -20.82
N PHE A 70 -18.35 1.57 -21.35
CA PHE A 70 -17.15 0.76 -21.41
C PHE A 70 -15.90 1.53 -20.97
N SER A 71 -15.16 0.96 -20.01
CA SER A 71 -13.87 1.48 -19.57
C SER A 71 -12.92 0.36 -19.17
N ILE A 72 -11.62 0.63 -19.26
CA ILE A 72 -10.56 -0.26 -18.80
C ILE A 72 -9.71 0.45 -17.75
N SER A 73 -9.11 -0.33 -16.86
CA SER A 73 -8.07 0.16 -15.94
C SER A 73 -6.87 -0.79 -15.90
N ALA A 74 -5.72 -0.21 -15.62
CA ALA A 74 -4.48 -0.91 -15.34
C ALA A 74 -3.80 -0.24 -14.14
N ASP A 75 -3.50 -1.03 -13.13
CA ASP A 75 -2.90 -0.58 -11.89
C ASP A 75 -1.61 -1.36 -11.63
N ILE A 76 -0.61 -0.64 -11.13
CA ILE A 76 0.65 -1.19 -10.64
C ILE A 76 0.76 -0.77 -9.18
N GLU A 77 0.78 -1.76 -8.28
CA GLU A 77 0.92 -1.54 -6.85
C GLU A 77 2.32 -1.95 -6.38
N ASN A 78 2.84 -1.21 -5.40
CA ASN A 78 4.17 -1.41 -4.83
C ASN A 78 5.27 -1.42 -5.91
N LEU A 79 5.33 -0.35 -6.71
CA LEU A 79 6.24 -0.16 -7.85
C LEU A 79 7.73 -0.37 -7.49
N THR A 80 8.10 -0.11 -6.23
CA THR A 80 9.48 -0.26 -5.72
C THR A 80 9.80 -1.66 -5.21
N ASP A 81 8.85 -2.60 -5.31
CA ASP A 81 8.94 -3.98 -4.84
C ASP A 81 9.44 -4.10 -3.38
N ARG A 82 8.98 -3.18 -2.52
CA ARG A 82 9.39 -3.15 -1.11
C ARG A 82 8.64 -4.23 -0.36
N ARG A 83 9.38 -5.15 0.27
CA ARG A 83 8.83 -6.07 1.25
C ARG A 83 8.39 -5.29 2.49
N TYR A 84 7.13 -5.42 2.88
CA TYR A 84 6.61 -4.82 4.10
C TYR A 84 5.56 -5.70 4.77
N ARG A 85 5.25 -5.41 6.02
CA ARG A 85 4.22 -6.10 6.80
C ARG A 85 3.41 -5.03 7.55
N PRO A 86 2.08 -4.95 7.33
CA PRO A 86 1.23 -4.08 8.12
C PRO A 86 1.31 -4.43 9.62
N TYR A 87 1.18 -3.43 10.48
CA TYR A 87 1.17 -3.62 11.92
C TYR A 87 0.11 -4.67 12.33
N SER A 88 0.45 -5.55 13.27
CA SER A 88 -0.40 -6.67 13.73
C SER A 88 -0.78 -7.70 12.65
N SER A 89 -0.21 -7.64 11.44
CA SER A 89 -0.44 -8.66 10.40
C SER A 89 0.52 -9.84 10.57
N GLY A 90 -0.02 -11.06 10.63
CA GLY A 90 0.79 -12.29 10.55
C GLY A 90 1.32 -12.57 9.13
N ILE A 91 0.87 -11.82 8.12
CA ILE A 91 1.16 -12.07 6.70
C ILE A 91 1.94 -10.87 6.13
N THR A 92 3.01 -11.18 5.40
CA THR A 92 3.79 -10.18 4.64
C THR A 92 2.95 -9.70 3.45
N ALA A 93 2.88 -8.40 3.23
CA ALA A 93 2.11 -7.85 2.12
C ALA A 93 2.74 -8.20 0.75
N ALA A 94 1.95 -8.03 -0.31
CA ALA A 94 2.40 -8.29 -1.67
C ALA A 94 3.56 -7.35 -2.07
N GLY A 95 4.49 -7.89 -2.87
CA GLY A 95 5.50 -7.11 -3.58
C GLY A 95 4.88 -6.35 -4.76
N LEU A 96 5.63 -6.20 -5.84
CA LEU A 96 5.12 -5.62 -7.10
C LEU A 96 3.91 -6.42 -7.62
N ASN A 97 2.79 -5.73 -7.83
CA ASN A 97 1.55 -6.34 -8.29
C ASN A 97 0.95 -5.58 -9.49
N PHE A 98 0.34 -6.32 -10.41
CA PHE A 98 -0.29 -5.79 -11.62
C PHE A 98 -1.76 -6.19 -11.65
N ILE A 99 -2.66 -5.21 -11.79
CA ILE A 99 -4.10 -5.43 -11.80
C ILE A 99 -4.67 -4.83 -13.07
N PHE A 100 -5.44 -5.62 -13.81
CA PHE A 100 -6.15 -5.18 -15.00
C PHE A 100 -7.64 -5.38 -14.80
N SER A 101 -8.44 -4.39 -15.18
CA SER A 101 -9.90 -4.50 -15.08
C SER A 101 -10.60 -3.95 -16.32
N VAL A 102 -11.75 -4.54 -16.60
CA VAL A 102 -12.69 -4.09 -17.62
C VAL A 102 -14.01 -3.85 -16.90
N ARG A 103 -14.60 -2.68 -17.13
CA ARG A 103 -15.94 -2.34 -16.63
C ARG A 103 -16.86 -2.09 -17.80
N ALA A 104 -17.95 -2.86 -17.83
CA ALA A 104 -19.06 -2.72 -18.75
C ALA A 104 -20.36 -2.48 -17.98
N SER A 105 -21.23 -1.59 -18.46
CA SER A 105 -22.58 -1.40 -17.93
C SER A 105 -23.61 -1.41 -19.06
N LEU A 106 -24.78 -2.02 -18.82
CA LEU A 106 -25.94 -2.00 -19.73
C LEU A 106 -26.60 -0.62 -19.78
#